data_AF-A0A9J6ABG6-F1
#
_entry.id   AF-A0A9J6ABG6-F1
#
_cell.length_a   1.000
_cell.length_b   1.000
_cell.length_c   1.000
_cell.angle_alpha   90.00
_cell.angle_beta   90.00
_cell.angle_gamma   90.00
#
_symmetry.space_group_name_H-M   'P 1'
#
loop_
_entity.id
_entity.type
_entity.pdbx_description
1 polymer ?
#
loop_
_entity_poly.entity_id
_entity_poly.type
_entity_poly.pdbx_seq_one_letter_code
_entity_poly.pdbx_strand_id
1 'polypeptide(L)'
;MDLYLFFSGEDGSFDYISVTPPYAVVDYSILMDQISKSSIVGENTFILVEYPFRTDMLDSCSCLVKISDRRFGRTHLAIYGPKWALKKKYIEKTKRKQEKLDLLREVEISASSTSSWGNSASPSSPICMPYLTQS
;
A
#
# COMPACT_ATOMS: atom_id res chain seq x y z
N MET A 1 -28.61 6.18 -2.70
CA MET A 1 -28.27 7.56 -2.26
C MET A 1 -26.76 7.63 -2.27
N ASP A 2 -26.19 7.82 -3.45
CA ASP A 2 -24.75 7.96 -3.62
C ASP A 2 -24.42 9.42 -3.32
N LEU A 3 -24.14 9.69 -2.05
CA LEU A 3 -23.89 11.04 -1.55
C LEU A 3 -22.47 11.46 -1.96
N TYR A 4 -22.36 12.01 -3.17
CA TYR A 4 -21.17 12.70 -3.61
C TYR A 4 -21.39 14.20 -3.42
N LEU A 5 -20.94 14.73 -2.28
CA LEU A 5 -20.98 16.16 -2.02
C LEU A 5 -19.62 16.76 -2.42
N PHE A 6 -19.67 17.66 -3.40
CA PHE A 6 -18.53 18.42 -3.88
C PHE A 6 -18.80 19.91 -3.63
N PHE A 7 -17.91 20.60 -2.91
CA PHE A 7 -18.03 22.05 -2.66
C PHE A 7 -17.02 22.82 -3.52
N SER A 8 -17.49 23.57 -4.51
CA SER A 8 -16.63 24.20 -5.53
C SER A 8 -15.82 25.32 -4.93
N GLY A 9 -14.50 25.24 -5.08
CA GLY A 9 -13.57 26.33 -4.82
C GLY A 9 -13.57 27.36 -5.95
N GLU A 10 -12.93 28.49 -5.70
CA GLU A 10 -12.89 29.68 -6.57
C GLU A 10 -12.05 29.47 -7.84
N ASP A 11 -11.24 28.40 -7.88
CA ASP A 11 -10.26 28.06 -8.92
C ASP A 11 -10.69 26.88 -9.83
N GLY A 12 -11.92 26.40 -9.69
CA GLY A 12 -12.44 25.26 -10.46
C GLY A 12 -12.04 23.89 -9.89
N SER A 13 -11.27 23.85 -8.79
CA SER A 13 -11.07 22.67 -7.96
C SER A 13 -12.06 22.65 -6.80
N PHE A 14 -12.31 21.50 -6.19
CA PHE A 14 -13.17 21.43 -5.00
C PHE A 14 -12.32 21.54 -3.73
N ASP A 15 -12.72 22.37 -2.77
CA ASP A 15 -12.04 22.42 -1.47
C ASP A 15 -12.29 21.15 -0.65
N TYR A 16 -13.46 20.56 -0.83
CA TYR A 16 -13.91 19.39 -0.08
C TYR A 16 -14.69 18.41 -0.97
N ILE A 17 -14.29 17.14 -0.85
CA ILE A 17 -14.88 16.03 -1.57
C ILE A 17 -15.24 14.94 -0.55
N SER A 18 -16.50 14.53 -0.51
CA SER A 18 -16.94 13.37 0.26
C SER A 18 -17.39 12.24 -0.65
N VAL A 19 -16.85 11.05 -0.41
CA VAL A 19 -17.08 9.84 -1.21
C VAL A 19 -17.61 8.74 -0.29
N THR A 20 -18.91 8.47 -0.37
CA THR A 20 -19.59 7.41 0.41
C THR A 20 -20.33 6.43 -0.51
N PRO A 21 -19.60 5.65 -1.32
CA PRO A 21 -20.21 4.72 -2.26
C PRO A 21 -20.68 3.43 -1.57
N PRO A 22 -21.64 2.69 -2.17
CA PRO A 22 -22.04 1.37 -1.68
C PRO A 22 -20.89 0.36 -1.83
N TYR A 23 -20.43 -0.19 -0.71
CA TYR A 23 -19.21 -1.01 -0.63
C TYR A 23 -19.20 -2.26 -1.52
N ALA A 24 -20.37 -2.79 -1.87
CA ALA A 24 -20.49 -4.07 -2.58
C ALA A 24 -20.30 -3.94 -4.10
N VAL A 25 -20.34 -2.72 -4.64
CA VAL A 25 -20.45 -2.48 -6.08
C VAL A 25 -19.27 -1.67 -6.62
N VAL A 26 -18.52 -0.99 -5.75
CA VAL A 26 -17.47 -0.06 -6.16
C VAL A 26 -16.09 -0.63 -5.88
N ASP A 27 -15.25 -0.62 -6.92
CA ASP A 27 -13.82 -0.83 -6.81
C ASP A 27 -13.12 0.48 -6.41
N TYR A 28 -12.58 0.50 -5.20
CA TYR A 28 -11.90 1.66 -4.64
C TYR A 28 -10.58 1.98 -5.32
N SER A 29 -9.90 0.99 -5.90
CA SER A 29 -8.67 1.22 -6.65
C SER A 29 -8.95 2.03 -7.92
N ILE A 30 -10.03 1.70 -8.64
CA ILE A 30 -10.46 2.43 -9.83
C ILE A 30 -10.99 3.82 -9.46
N LEU A 31 -11.83 3.90 -8.41
CA LEU A 31 -12.37 5.17 -7.93
C LEU A 31 -11.26 6.15 -7.55
N MET A 32 -10.27 5.71 -6.77
CA MET A 32 -9.15 6.55 -6.36
C MET A 32 -8.25 6.95 -7.55
N ASP A 33 -8.06 6.04 -8.51
CA ASP A 33 -7.33 6.34 -9.75
C ASP A 33 -8.04 7.43 -10.58
N GLN A 34 -9.37 7.33 -10.74
CA GLN A 34 -10.17 8.34 -11.46
C GLN A 34 -10.14 9.69 -10.76
N ILE A 35 -10.31 9.71 -9.43
CA ILE A 35 -10.21 10.93 -8.62
C ILE A 35 -8.83 11.56 -8.80
N SER A 36 -7.75 10.76 -8.77
CA SER A 36 -6.38 11.26 -8.90
C SER A 36 -6.08 11.91 -10.25
N LYS A 37 -6.74 11.45 -11.32
CA LYS A 37 -6.58 11.95 -12.70
C LYS A 37 -7.51 13.12 -13.04
N SER A 38 -8.56 13.31 -12.25
CA SER A 38 -9.55 14.33 -12.49
C SER A 38 -9.03 15.72 -12.09
N SER A 39 -9.36 16.74 -12.87
CA SER A 39 -9.00 18.15 -12.60
C SER A 39 -9.73 18.76 -11.41
N ILE A 40 -10.58 17.97 -10.75
CA ILE A 40 -11.42 18.40 -9.63
C ILE A 40 -10.64 18.42 -8.31
N VAL A 41 -9.48 17.75 -8.26
CA VAL A 41 -8.60 17.65 -7.10
C VAL A 41 -7.47 18.67 -7.25
N GLY A 42 -7.52 19.72 -6.44
CA GLY A 42 -6.49 20.73 -6.32
C GLY A 42 -5.48 20.43 -5.22
N GLU A 43 -4.44 21.26 -5.11
CA GLU A 43 -3.37 21.10 -4.11
C GLU A 43 -3.87 21.29 -2.67
N ASN A 44 -4.95 22.05 -2.47
CA ASN A 44 -5.54 22.36 -1.16
C ASN A 44 -6.85 21.61 -0.88
N THR A 45 -7.20 20.62 -1.70
CA THR A 45 -8.43 19.84 -1.56
C THR A 45 -8.34 18.84 -0.40
N PHE A 46 -9.43 18.68 0.33
CA PHE A 46 -9.64 17.57 1.27
C PHE A 46 -10.58 16.53 0.69
N ILE A 47 -10.20 15.25 0.78
CA ILE A 47 -11.02 14.13 0.32
C ILE A 47 -11.31 13.20 1.49
N LEU A 48 -12.60 12.95 1.71
CA LEU A 48 -13.10 11.98 2.66
C LEU A 48 -13.60 10.75 1.90
N VAL A 49 -13.03 9.58 2.18
CA VAL A 49 -13.41 8.33 1.52
C VAL A 49 -13.85 7.32 2.56
N GLU A 50 -15.09 6.87 2.44
CA GLU A 50 -15.66 5.80 3.26
C GLU A 50 -15.52 4.45 2.56
N TYR A 51 -14.92 3.47 3.24
CA TYR A 51 -14.58 2.19 2.64
C TYR A 51 -14.72 1.01 3.64
N PRO A 52 -14.91 -0.23 3.17
CA PRO A 52 -15.03 -1.39 4.06
C PRO A 52 -13.67 -1.82 4.63
N PHE A 53 -13.65 -2.39 5.84
CA PHE A 53 -12.41 -2.80 6.55
C PHE A 53 -11.38 -3.58 5.70
N ARG A 54 -11.81 -4.39 4.72
CA ARG A 54 -10.91 -5.26 3.96
C ARG A 54 -10.27 -4.61 2.73
N THR A 55 -10.53 -3.34 2.48
CA THR A 55 -9.93 -2.61 1.36
C THR A 55 -8.66 -1.92 1.83
N ASP A 56 -7.56 -2.16 1.12
CA ASP A 56 -6.32 -1.41 1.33
C ASP A 56 -6.39 -0.10 0.55
N MET A 57 -6.02 1.01 1.21
CA MET A 57 -6.16 2.34 0.66
C MET A 57 -4.81 3.05 0.61
N LEU A 58 -4.47 3.59 -0.57
CA LEU A 58 -3.21 4.24 -0.86
C LEU A 58 -2.85 5.33 0.15
N ASP A 59 -1.57 5.47 0.48
CA ASP A 59 -1.09 6.50 1.41
C ASP A 59 -1.01 7.90 0.77
N SER A 60 -1.12 7.99 -0.56
CA SER A 60 -1.18 9.25 -1.31
C SER A 60 -2.12 9.14 -2.50
N CYS A 61 -2.74 10.26 -2.87
CA CYS A 61 -3.64 10.39 -4.02
C CYS A 61 -3.25 11.65 -4.80
N SER A 62 -2.69 11.50 -6.00
CA SER A 62 -2.18 12.62 -6.79
C SER A 62 -1.21 13.51 -5.98
N CYS A 63 -1.58 14.77 -5.74
CA CYS A 63 -0.85 15.75 -4.92
C CYS A 63 -1.15 15.69 -3.41
N LEU A 64 -2.18 14.92 -3.01
CA LEU A 64 -2.65 14.81 -1.63
C LEU A 64 -2.03 13.62 -0.90
N VAL A 65 -1.93 13.75 0.42
CA VAL A 65 -1.41 12.72 1.32
C VAL A 65 -2.51 12.25 2.27
N LYS A 66 -2.48 10.96 2.65
CA LYS A 66 -3.40 10.41 3.65
C LYS A 66 -3.03 10.99 5.03
N ILE A 67 -3.90 11.86 5.54
CA ILE A 67 -3.73 12.54 6.83
C ILE A 67 -4.22 11.67 7.98
N SER A 68 -5.33 10.96 7.76
CA SER A 68 -5.96 10.14 8.79
C SER A 68 -6.66 8.94 8.19
N ASP A 69 -6.68 7.87 8.97
CA ASP A 69 -7.43 6.67 8.69
C ASP A 69 -8.12 6.25 9.99
N ARG A 70 -9.45 6.37 10.03
CA ARG A 70 -10.26 6.12 11.22
C ARG A 70 -11.14 4.92 10.99
N ARG A 71 -11.31 4.12 12.05
CA ARG A 71 -12.06 2.87 12.01
C ARG A 71 -13.32 3.01 12.86
N PHE A 72 -14.46 2.78 12.24
CA PHE A 72 -15.80 2.83 12.83
C PHE A 72 -16.50 1.49 12.58
N GLY A 73 -16.25 0.52 13.47
CA GLY A 73 -16.81 -0.83 13.34
C GLY A 73 -16.34 -1.51 12.05
N ARG A 74 -17.28 -1.72 11.11
CA ARG A 74 -17.01 -2.36 9.80
C ARG A 74 -16.59 -1.36 8.71
N THR A 75 -16.74 -0.08 9.00
CA THR A 75 -16.51 1.04 8.09
C THR A 75 -15.21 1.74 8.46
N HIS A 76 -14.42 2.05 7.46
CA HIS A 76 -13.22 2.83 7.57
C HIS A 76 -13.39 4.16 6.84
N LEU A 77 -12.67 5.16 7.31
CA LEU A 77 -12.74 6.53 6.83
C LEU A 77 -11.33 7.06 6.61
N ALA A 78 -10.94 7.18 5.34
CA ALA A 78 -9.68 7.81 4.95
C ALA A 78 -9.90 9.29 4.70
N ILE A 79 -8.99 10.11 5.25
CA ILE A 79 -8.94 11.55 5.01
C ILE A 79 -7.65 11.85 4.28
N TYR A 80 -7.78 12.36 3.06
CA TYR A 80 -6.68 12.91 2.27
C TYR A 80 -6.71 14.43 2.34
N GLY A 81 -5.54 15.04 2.23
CA GLY A 81 -5.45 16.48 2.07
C GLY A 81 -4.04 16.96 1.79
N PRO A 82 -3.84 18.28 1.77
CA PRO A 82 -2.56 18.90 1.49
C PRO A 82 -1.47 18.47 2.46
N LYS A 83 -0.21 18.47 1.99
CA LYS A 83 0.96 18.12 2.79
C LYS A 83 1.09 18.93 4.09
N TRP A 84 0.68 20.20 4.07
CA TRP A 84 0.71 21.08 5.24
C TRP A 84 -0.29 20.67 6.34
N ALA A 85 -1.35 19.94 5.99
CA ALA A 85 -2.38 19.49 6.92
C ALA A 85 -2.02 18.18 7.64
N LEU A 86 -0.89 17.56 7.28
CA LEU A 86 -0.44 16.31 7.88
C LEU A 86 0.06 16.55 9.31
N LYS A 87 -0.56 15.91 10.32
CA LYS A 87 -0.16 16.05 11.73
C LYS A 87 1.28 15.56 11.96
N LYS A 88 2.09 16.34 12.70
CA LYS A 88 3.49 16.01 13.07
C LYS A 88 3.68 14.60 13.64
N LYS A 89 2.72 14.08 14.44
CA LYS A 89 2.78 12.71 15.00
C LYS A 89 2.71 11.59 13.95
N TYR A 90 2.14 11.84 12.77
CA TYR A 90 2.07 10.86 11.69
C TYR A 90 3.40 10.80 10.91
N ILE A 91 4.04 11.96 10.68
CA ILE A 91 5.39 12.07 10.07
C ILE A 91 6.41 11.18 10.79
N GLU A 92 6.42 11.23 12.12
CA GLU A 92 7.35 10.42 12.94
C GLU A 92 7.06 8.92 12.86
N LYS A 93 5.78 8.52 12.79
CA LYS A 93 5.39 7.11 12.66
C LYS A 93 5.75 6.56 11.27
N THR A 94 5.49 7.32 10.21
CA THR A 94 5.80 6.91 8.83
C THR A 94 7.31 6.84 8.62
N LYS A 95 8.09 7.79 9.16
CA LYS A 95 9.56 7.73 9.15
C LYS A 95 10.10 6.46 9.79
N ARG A 96 9.65 6.13 11.02
CA ARG A 96 10.08 4.91 11.71
C ARG A 96 9.66 3.63 10.97
N LYS A 97 8.50 3.63 10.31
CA LYS A 97 8.02 2.47 9.54
C LYS A 97 8.83 2.29 8.25
N GLN A 98 9.19 3.39 7.59
CA GLN A 98 10.03 3.39 6.39
C GLN A 98 11.47 2.96 6.72
N GLU A 99 12.09 3.55 7.75
CA GLU A 99 13.43 3.13 8.22
C GLU A 99 13.46 1.64 8.59
N LYS A 100 12.43 1.14 9.26
CA LYS A 100 12.34 -0.28 9.59
C LYS A 100 12.22 -1.16 8.34
N LEU A 101 11.47 -0.73 7.33
CA LEU A 101 11.33 -1.45 6.05
C LEU A 101 12.63 -1.44 5.26
N ASP A 102 13.37 -0.33 5.27
CA ASP A 102 14.67 -0.22 4.61
C ASP A 102 15.72 -1.11 5.31
N LEU A 103 15.74 -1.14 6.65
CA LEU A 103 16.57 -2.06 7.43
C LEU A 103 16.24 -3.54 7.14
N LEU A 104 14.97 -3.89 6.98
CA LEU A 104 14.58 -5.27 6.65
C LEU A 104 15.04 -5.67 5.24
N ARG A 105 15.01 -4.75 4.27
CA ARG A 105 15.55 -5.02 2.92
C ARG A 105 17.06 -5.22 2.93
N GLU A 106 17.80 -4.46 3.72
CA GLU A 106 19.25 -4.66 3.86
C GLU A 106 19.57 -6.04 4.44
N VAL A 107 18.79 -6.49 5.43
CA VAL A 107 18.93 -7.85 5.99
C VAL A 107 18.63 -8.92 4.94
N GLU A 108 17.58 -8.78 4.13
CA GLU A 108 17.28 -9.74 3.05
C GLU A 108 18.36 -9.79 1.96
N ILE A 109 18.93 -8.64 1.59
CA ILE A 109 20.04 -8.56 0.63
C ILE A 109 21.29 -9.26 1.19
N SER A 110 21.56 -9.12 2.49
CA SER A 110 22.68 -9.81 3.14
C SER A 110 22.49 -11.34 3.25
N ALA A 111 21.26 -11.80 3.53
CA ALA A 111 20.92 -13.22 3.63
C ALA A 111 20.97 -13.95 2.27
N SER A 112 20.80 -13.21 1.17
CA SER A 112 20.91 -13.74 -0.19
C SER A 112 22.37 -14.01 -0.62
N SER A 113 23.35 -13.46 0.10
CA SER A 113 24.78 -13.53 -0.25
C SER A 113 25.52 -14.71 0.43
N THR A 114 24.90 -15.40 1.39
CA THR A 114 25.54 -16.49 2.17
C THR A 114 25.19 -17.91 1.69
N SER A 115 24.41 -18.06 0.62
CA SER A 115 24.05 -19.38 0.06
C SER A 115 25.12 -20.00 -0.87
N SER A 116 26.29 -19.36 -1.02
CA SER A 116 27.40 -19.90 -1.80
C SER A 116 28.55 -20.28 -0.87
N TRP A 117 28.48 -21.45 -0.22
CA TRP A 117 29.65 -22.22 0.24
C TRP A 117 29.26 -23.71 0.34
N GLY A 118 29.94 -24.55 -0.44
CA GLY A 118 29.97 -26.00 -0.20
C GLY A 118 29.78 -26.93 -1.41
N ASN A 119 30.44 -26.71 -2.55
CA ASN A 119 30.62 -27.75 -3.58
C ASN A 119 32.11 -27.93 -3.90
N SER A 120 32.77 -28.87 -3.24
CA SER A 120 34.02 -29.47 -3.75
C SER A 120 34.47 -30.63 -2.86
N ALA A 121 34.14 -31.87 -3.25
CA ALA A 121 35.01 -33.04 -3.06
C ALA A 121 34.50 -34.24 -3.87
N SER A 122 35.26 -34.62 -4.90
CA SER A 122 35.39 -35.98 -5.45
C SER A 122 36.90 -36.21 -5.63
N PRO A 123 37.45 -37.44 -5.86
CA PRO A 123 36.83 -38.72 -6.20
C PRO A 123 37.41 -39.96 -5.44
N SER A 124 36.75 -41.12 -5.55
CA SER A 124 37.42 -42.42 -5.82
C SER A 124 36.39 -43.55 -5.93
N SER A 125 36.35 -44.16 -7.11
CA SER A 125 35.74 -45.49 -7.36
C SER A 125 36.57 -46.57 -6.64
N PRO A 126 36.07 -47.81 -6.40
CA PRO A 126 36.02 -48.76 -7.52
C PRO A 126 34.94 -49.88 -7.47
N ILE A 127 34.66 -50.45 -8.66
CA ILE A 127 34.38 -51.88 -8.97
C ILE A 127 32.96 -52.47 -8.72
N CYS A 128 32.30 -52.78 -9.86
CA CYS A 128 31.64 -54.04 -10.26
C CYS A 128 30.51 -54.67 -9.41
N MET A 129 29.25 -54.54 -9.87
CA MET A 129 28.28 -55.55 -10.39
C MET A 129 28.33 -57.02 -9.83
N PRO A 130 27.30 -57.89 -10.02
CA PRO A 130 25.87 -57.71 -10.36
C PRO A 130 24.89 -58.71 -9.64
N TYR A 131 23.60 -58.64 -10.03
CA TYR A 131 22.58 -59.72 -10.08
C TYR A 131 21.73 -60.15 -8.86
N LEU A 132 20.40 -60.09 -9.11
CA LEU A 132 19.33 -61.08 -8.82
C LEU A 132 19.12 -61.52 -7.34
N THR A 133 17.92 -61.49 -6.76
CA THR A 133 16.74 -62.28 -7.18
C THR A 133 15.50 -61.81 -6.39
N GLN A 134 14.33 -61.93 -7.01
CA GLN A 134 12.98 -61.81 -6.40
C GLN A 134 12.69 -62.92 -5.39
N SER A 135 11.92 -62.61 -4.33
CA SER A 135 10.67 -63.28 -3.91
C SER A 135 10.38 -62.99 -2.43
#